data_AF-A0A2V8PVG4-F1
#
_entry.id   AF-A0A2V8PVG4-F1
#
_cell.length_a   1.000
_cell.length_b   1.000
_cell.length_c   1.000
_cell.angle_alpha   90.00
_cell.angle_beta   90.00
_cell.angle_gamma   90.00
#
_symmetry.space_group_name_H-M   'P 1'
#
loop_
_entity.id
_entity.type
_entity.pdbx_description
1 polymer ?
#
loop_
_entity_poly.entity_id
_entity_poly.type
_entity_poly.pdbx_seq_one_letter_code
_entity_poly.pdbx_strand_id
1 'polypeptide(L)'
;MAYTHHELKHKTLAELRDIAKDIEHDEVKGYTQLNKEHLVVAICKALNIDMHEHHDVVGIDKATIKSRIKELKKKRDAAVVAHDHAQLKRTRRSIHRLKRQIHKATV
;
A
#
# COMPACT_ATOMS: atom_id res chain seq x y z
N MET A 1 -2.80 -14.57 19.91
CA MET A 1 -2.51 -15.01 18.53
C MET A 1 -2.69 -13.79 17.64
N ALA A 2 -1.66 -13.35 16.93
CA ALA A 2 -1.74 -12.15 16.09
C ALA A 2 -2.54 -12.50 14.83
N TYR A 3 -3.83 -12.18 14.82
CA TYR A 3 -4.64 -12.28 13.60
C TYR A 3 -4.08 -11.36 12.53
N THR A 4 -4.07 -11.79 11.27
CA THR A 4 -3.79 -10.88 10.15
C THR A 4 -5.07 -10.26 9.62
N HIS A 5 -4.99 -9.07 9.02
CA HIS A 5 -6.15 -8.43 8.38
C HIS A 5 -6.79 -9.35 7.31
N HIS A 6 -5.95 -10.09 6.57
CA HIS A 6 -6.40 -11.05 5.57
C HIS A 6 -7.21 -12.20 6.19
N GLU A 7 -6.75 -12.78 7.30
CA GLU A 7 -7.49 -13.81 8.04
C GLU A 7 -8.84 -13.29 8.53
N LEU A 8 -8.90 -12.08 9.09
CA LEU A 8 -10.15 -11.46 9.57
C LEU A 8 -11.13 -11.23 8.42
N LYS A 9 -10.65 -10.88 7.22
CA LYS A 9 -11.50 -10.67 6.04
C LYS A 9 -12.18 -11.96 5.55
N HIS A 10 -11.49 -13.10 5.68
CA HIS A 10 -12.01 -14.41 5.27
C HIS A 10 -12.96 -15.05 6.28
N LYS A 11 -12.90 -14.66 7.55
CA LYS A 11 -13.82 -15.17 8.60
C LYS A 11 -15.27 -14.79 8.34
N THR A 12 -16.18 -15.57 8.92
CA THR A 12 -17.62 -15.26 8.90
C THR A 12 -17.94 -14.12 9.87
N LEU A 13 -19.09 -13.45 9.66
CA LEU A 13 -19.55 -12.40 10.58
C LEU A 13 -19.73 -12.93 12.01
N ALA A 14 -20.18 -14.19 12.16
CA ALA A 14 -20.35 -14.83 13.46
C ALA A 14 -19.01 -14.96 14.20
N GLU A 15 -17.99 -15.50 13.53
CA GLU A 15 -16.64 -15.60 14.09
C GLU A 15 -16.03 -14.25 14.45
N LEU A 16 -16.24 -13.23 13.61
CA LEU A 16 -15.76 -11.87 13.90
C LEU A 16 -16.43 -11.27 15.13
N ARG A 17 -17.72 -11.57 15.36
CA ARG A 17 -18.44 -11.13 16.56
C ARG A 17 -17.97 -11.86 17.81
N ASP A 18 -17.58 -13.13 17.69
CA ASP A 18 -17.02 -13.88 18.82
C ASP A 18 -15.63 -13.35 19.18
N ILE A 19 -14.78 -13.07 18.20
CA ILE A 19 -13.49 -12.40 18.42
C ILE A 19 -13.69 -11.02 19.05
N ALA A 20 -14.70 -10.27 18.61
CA ALA A 20 -15.02 -8.94 19.12
C ALA A 20 -15.53 -8.94 20.57
N LYS A 21 -16.18 -10.02 21.05
CA LYS A 21 -16.63 -10.14 22.45
C LYS A 21 -15.46 -10.19 23.42
N ASP A 22 -14.38 -10.84 23.02
CA ASP A 22 -13.19 -11.03 23.84
C ASP A 22 -12.25 -9.82 23.81
N ILE A 23 -12.55 -8.78 23.01
CA ILE A 23 -11.75 -7.56 22.86
C ILE A 23 -12.45 -6.39 23.53
N GLU A 24 -11.95 -5.97 24.69
CA GLU A 24 -12.39 -4.74 25.35
C GLU A 24 -11.68 -3.51 24.75
N HIS A 25 -12.23 -2.99 23.66
CA HIS A 25 -11.71 -1.78 23.00
C HIS A 25 -12.85 -0.89 22.50
N ASP A 26 -12.67 0.44 22.57
CA ASP A 26 -13.72 1.43 22.24
C ASP A 26 -14.24 1.30 20.80
N GLU A 27 -13.35 1.01 19.85
CA GLU A 27 -13.70 0.78 18.43
C GLU A 27 -14.59 -0.44 18.20
N VAL A 28 -14.60 -1.42 19.11
CA VAL A 28 -15.37 -2.67 19.01
C VAL A 28 -16.70 -2.58 19.77
N LYS A 29 -16.96 -1.47 20.48
CA LYS A 29 -18.24 -1.20 21.14
C LYS A 29 -19.34 -1.09 20.08
N GLY A 30 -20.33 -1.98 20.16
CA GLY A 30 -21.41 -2.06 19.16
C GLY A 30 -21.16 -3.07 18.03
N TYR A 31 -20.21 -4.01 18.19
CA TYR A 31 -19.91 -5.08 17.23
C TYR A 31 -21.13 -5.90 16.74
N THR A 32 -22.24 -5.90 17.48
CA THR A 32 -23.49 -6.55 17.07
C THR A 32 -24.18 -5.83 15.92
N GLN A 33 -24.07 -4.50 15.83
CA GLN A 33 -24.70 -3.65 14.81
C GLN A 33 -23.78 -3.35 13.62
N LEU A 34 -22.47 -3.57 13.76
CA LEU A 34 -21.50 -3.33 12.68
C LEU A 34 -21.67 -4.33 11.53
N ASN A 35 -21.53 -3.84 10.30
CA ASN A 35 -21.42 -4.69 9.11
C ASN A 35 -20.06 -5.41 9.10
N LYS A 36 -19.89 -6.39 8.20
CA LYS A 36 -18.67 -7.21 8.14
C LYS A 36 -17.41 -6.36 7.96
N GLU A 37 -17.45 -5.37 7.08
CA GLU A 37 -16.27 -4.54 6.78
C GLU A 37 -15.87 -3.66 7.96
N HIS A 38 -16.82 -2.97 8.59
CA HIS A 38 -16.57 -2.13 9.77
C HIS A 38 -16.12 -2.94 10.97
N LEU A 39 -16.65 -4.16 11.14
CA LEU A 39 -16.23 -5.05 12.21
C LEU A 39 -14.77 -5.50 12.05
N VAL A 40 -14.34 -5.81 10.82
CA VAL A 40 -12.93 -6.11 10.52
C VAL A 40 -12.03 -4.91 10.81
N VAL A 41 -12.43 -3.69 10.40
CA VAL A 41 -11.69 -2.45 10.68
C VAL A 41 -11.54 -2.23 12.18
N ALA A 42 -12.63 -2.34 12.93
CA ALA A 42 -12.65 -2.16 14.38
C ALA A 42 -11.73 -3.15 15.10
N ILE A 43 -11.79 -4.44 14.73
CA ILE A 43 -10.93 -5.49 15.29
C ILE A 43 -9.47 -5.24 14.92
N CYS A 44 -9.18 -4.84 13.67
CA CYS A 44 -7.80 -4.52 13.27
C CYS A 44 -7.23 -3.36 14.07
N LYS A 45 -7.99 -2.28 14.26
CA LYS A 45 -7.56 -1.14 15.10
C LYS A 45 -7.36 -1.55 16.55
N ALA A 46 -8.29 -2.33 17.12
CA ALA A 46 -8.22 -2.76 18.51
C ALA A 46 -7.03 -3.68 18.81
N LEU A 47 -6.67 -4.53 17.85
CA LEU A 47 -5.51 -5.42 17.93
C LEU A 47 -4.23 -4.80 17.38
N ASN A 48 -4.27 -3.53 16.96
CA ASN A 48 -3.18 -2.80 16.31
C ASN A 48 -2.57 -3.57 15.11
N ILE A 49 -3.44 -4.23 14.34
CA ILE A 49 -3.10 -4.96 13.13
C ILE A 49 -3.11 -3.98 11.97
N ASP A 50 -2.03 -3.94 11.21
CA ASP A 50 -1.94 -3.11 10.02
C ASP A 50 -2.93 -3.60 8.95
N MET A 51 -3.87 -2.72 8.60
CA MET A 51 -4.92 -3.01 7.62
C MET A 51 -4.43 -2.94 6.18
N HIS A 52 -3.29 -2.29 5.97
CA HIS A 52 -2.74 -2.13 4.64
C HIS A 52 -1.84 -3.32 4.31
N GLU A 53 -2.18 -4.00 3.20
CA GLU A 53 -1.22 -4.87 2.53
C GLU A 53 -0.03 -4.01 2.10
N HIS A 54 1.06 -4.08 2.87
CA HIS A 54 2.30 -3.43 2.50
C HIS A 54 2.91 -4.22 1.37
N HIS A 55 2.71 -3.72 0.15
CA HIS A 55 3.48 -4.19 -1.00
C HIS A 55 4.95 -3.81 -0.81
N ASP A 56 5.68 -4.71 -0.18
CA ASP A 56 7.10 -4.57 0.04
C ASP A 56 7.85 -4.85 -1.26
N VAL A 57 8.77 -3.95 -1.57
CA VAL A 57 9.62 -4.08 -2.74
C VAL A 57 10.79 -4.97 -2.33
N VAL A 58 10.73 -6.26 -2.67
CA VAL A 58 11.77 -7.23 -2.32
C VAL A 58 12.80 -7.33 -3.44
N GLY A 59 14.09 -7.34 -3.10
CA GLY A 59 15.19 -7.59 -4.06
C GLY A 59 15.61 -6.41 -4.95
N ILE A 60 15.09 -5.20 -4.71
CA ILE A 60 15.50 -4.00 -5.44
C ILE A 60 15.68 -2.82 -4.48
N ASP A 61 16.79 -2.10 -4.61
CA ASP A 61 17.00 -0.82 -3.92
C ASP A 61 16.07 0.28 -4.49
N LYS A 62 14.91 0.41 -3.85
CA LYS A 62 13.89 1.43 -4.16
C LYS A 62 14.42 2.85 -3.99
N ALA A 63 15.34 3.08 -3.05
CA ALA A 63 15.87 4.42 -2.78
C ALA A 63 16.74 4.89 -3.95
N THR A 64 17.65 4.03 -4.43
CA THR A 64 18.51 4.32 -5.59
C THR A 64 17.68 4.55 -6.85
N ILE A 65 16.66 3.73 -7.13
CA ILE A 65 15.78 3.95 -8.29
C ILE A 65 15.00 5.26 -8.17
N LYS A 66 14.47 5.58 -6.98
CA LYS A 66 13.77 6.86 -6.74
C LYS A 66 14.70 8.06 -6.95
N SER A 67 15.95 7.98 -6.51
CA SER A 67 16.95 9.03 -6.73
C SER A 67 17.18 9.26 -8.24
N ARG A 68 17.40 8.18 -9.00
CA ARG A 68 17.58 8.25 -10.45
C ARG A 68 16.35 8.82 -11.18
N ILE A 69 15.14 8.48 -10.72
CA ILE A 69 13.90 9.09 -11.25
C ILE A 69 13.87 10.60 -10.98
N LYS A 70 14.31 11.06 -9.80
CA LYS A 70 14.36 12.50 -9.45
C LYS A 70 15.30 13.25 -10.40
N GLU A 71 16.46 12.69 -10.72
CA GLU A 71 17.39 13.28 -11.70
C GLU A 71 16.80 13.33 -13.11
N LEU A 72 16.17 12.24 -13.56
CA LEU A 72 15.52 12.20 -14.87
C LEU A 72 14.36 13.19 -14.98
N LYS A 73 13.64 13.48 -13.89
CA LYS A 73 12.62 14.55 -13.88
C LYS A 73 13.25 15.92 -14.15
N LYS A 74 14.38 16.24 -13.52
CA LYS A 74 15.10 17.49 -13.81
C LYS A 74 15.51 17.58 -15.28
N LYS A 75 16.05 16.49 -15.85
CA LYS A 75 16.41 16.42 -17.28
C LYS A 75 15.20 16.55 -18.20
N ARG A 76 14.05 16.00 -17.83
CA ARG A 76 12.79 16.16 -18.55
C ARG A 76 12.37 17.62 -18.57
N ASP A 77 12.45 18.31 -17.43
CA ASP A 77 12.03 19.71 -17.31
C ASP A 77 12.94 20.61 -18.14
N ALA A 78 14.25 20.39 -18.11
CA ALA A 78 15.19 21.07 -19.01
C ALA A 78 14.89 20.81 -20.50
N ALA A 79 14.56 19.57 -20.89
CA ALA A 79 14.21 19.23 -22.27
C ALA A 79 12.89 19.86 -22.73
N VAL A 80 11.93 20.08 -21.81
CA VAL A 80 10.70 20.81 -22.10
C VAL A 80 11.01 22.28 -22.41
N VAL A 81 11.84 22.92 -21.60
CA VAL A 81 12.26 24.32 -21.81
C VAL A 81 13.05 24.48 -23.11
N ALA A 82 13.95 23.54 -23.41
CA ALA A 82 14.73 23.55 -24.63
C ALA A 82 13.95 23.12 -25.88
N HIS A 83 12.65 22.77 -25.76
CA HIS A 83 11.83 22.20 -26.83
C HIS A 83 12.46 20.98 -27.53
N ASP A 84 13.33 20.24 -26.83
CA ASP A 84 13.98 19.04 -27.37
C ASP A 84 13.04 17.83 -27.20
N HIS A 85 12.21 17.61 -28.23
CA HIS A 85 11.25 16.52 -28.26
C HIS A 85 11.91 15.13 -28.24
N ALA A 86 13.11 14.98 -28.81
CA ALA A 86 13.81 13.71 -28.85
C ALA A 86 14.29 13.31 -27.45
N GLN A 87 14.93 14.24 -26.75
CA GLN A 87 15.42 14.04 -25.39
C GLN A 87 14.27 13.91 -24.38
N LEU A 88 13.19 14.66 -24.58
CA LEU A 88 11.97 14.54 -23.78
C LEU A 88 11.37 13.13 -23.87
N LYS A 89 11.26 12.57 -25.08
CA LYS A 89 10.73 11.21 -25.31
C LYS A 89 11.61 10.15 -24.65
N ARG A 90 12.94 10.25 -24.82
CA ARG A 90 13.91 9.33 -24.19
C ARG A 90 13.79 9.35 -22.67
N THR A 91 13.78 10.54 -22.08
CA THR A 91 13.73 10.73 -20.62
C THR A 91 12.42 10.18 -20.03
N ARG A 92 11.27 10.45 -20.67
CA ARG A 92 9.97 9.90 -20.25
C ARG A 92 9.94 8.37 -20.26
N ARG A 93 10.50 7.74 -21.30
CA ARG A 93 10.59 6.27 -21.40
C ARG A 93 11.47 5.67 -20.30
N SER A 94 12.61 6.30 -20.00
CA SER A 94 13.49 5.87 -18.91
C SER A 94 12.79 5.94 -17.55
N ILE A 95 12.06 7.03 -17.27
CA ILE A 95 11.25 7.16 -16.04
C ILE A 95 10.20 6.06 -15.97
N HIS A 96 9.48 5.80 -17.06
CA HIS A 96 8.45 4.77 -17.11
C HIS A 96 9.03 3.38 -16.82
N ARG A 97 10.17 3.02 -17.43
CA ARG A 97 10.83 1.73 -17.21
C ARG A 97 11.25 1.53 -15.75
N LEU A 98 11.84 2.56 -15.12
CA LEU A 98 12.24 2.50 -13.71
C LEU A 98 11.04 2.38 -12.77
N LYS A 99 9.94 3.09 -13.05
CA LYS A 99 8.68 2.93 -12.28
C LYS A 99 8.12 1.51 -12.42
N ARG A 100 8.10 0.96 -13.64
CA ARG A 100 7.65 -0.41 -13.90
C ARG A 100 8.52 -1.45 -13.21
N GLN A 101 9.83 -1.22 -13.11
CA GLN A 101 10.74 -2.09 -12.37
C GLN A 101 10.36 -2.18 -10.89
N ILE A 102 10.05 -1.04 -10.25
CA ILE A 102 9.57 -1.03 -8.86
C ILE A 102 8.24 -1.78 -8.73
N HIS A 103 7.28 -1.54 -9.63
CA HIS A 103 5.96 -2.20 -9.58
C HIS A 103 5.99 -3.70 -9.89
N LYS A 104 7.06 -4.20 -10.52
CA LYS A 104 7.25 -5.64 -10.73
C LYS A 104 7.86 -6.34 -9.52
N ALA A 105 8.54 -5.58 -8.67
CA ALA A 105 9.23 -6.09 -7.49
C ALA A 105 8.44 -5.90 -6.19
N THR A 106 7.28 -5.25 -6.26
CA THR A 106 6.27 -5.28 -5.20
C THR A 106 5.64 -6.66 -5.14
N VAL A 107 5.71 -7.30 -3.98
CA VAL A 107 5.03 -8.57 -3.64
C VAL A 107 3.74 -8.28 -2.90
#